data_AF-A0A367KY37-F1
#
_entry.id   AF-A0A367KY37-F1
#
_cell.length_a   1.000
_cell.length_b   1.000
_cell.length_c   1.000
_cell.angle_alpha   90.00
_cell.angle_beta   90.00
_cell.angle_gamma   90.00
#
_symmetry.space_group_name_H-M   'P 1'
#
loop_
_entity.id
_entity.type
_entity.pdbx_description
1 polymer ?
#
loop_
_entity_poly.entity_id
_entity_poly.type
_entity_poly.pdbx_seq_one_letter_code
_entity_poly.pdbx_strand_id
1 'polypeptide(L)'
;MSKRHEREGGIPSTKEESQIDVHTPEDSENIALLINSTLSLAQSSSQIKPERKIEILREILNLSAPTFNRIAQSVDFTAWSEDIVLDLCKEIQLMDNISKPVTVLLIEAAIYPKVAELNSTVPRFLMDSILLLAKEQSRPQFDVISKIVTESLKPAHRLLLLQSILSDGEMYYSNKSSENFIRYSLRPWNDGVFQLIGGLLSSQPLFMLTKEALQDIVQTTKVTVDTNPKDKNSMQLLLIVTSKHAKAVAEFEYIEVIENISNTSRMFLKRAVLGQITLIKKSQQSLQESKIV
;
A
#
# COMPACT_ATOMS: atom_id res chain seq x y z
N MET A 1 9.34 -60.37 49.83
CA MET A 1 10.16 -60.46 51.07
C MET A 1 11.49 -59.78 50.74
N SER A 2 12.12 -58.90 51.54
CA SER A 2 11.85 -58.47 52.92
C SER A 2 12.10 -56.96 53.13
N LYS A 3 11.60 -56.47 54.26
CA LYS A 3 11.54 -55.09 54.81
C LYS A 3 12.93 -54.46 55.07
N ARG A 4 13.07 -53.13 54.91
CA ARG A 4 13.21 -52.02 55.93
C ARG A 4 14.45 -52.13 56.86
N HIS A 5 15.16 -51.05 57.23
CA HIS A 5 14.71 -49.77 57.80
C HIS A 5 15.76 -48.63 57.53
N GLU A 6 15.35 -47.38 57.28
CA GLU A 6 15.56 -46.14 58.13
C GLU A 6 17.01 -45.59 58.18
N ARG A 7 17.36 -44.30 58.33
CA ARG A 7 16.73 -42.96 58.56
C ARG A 7 17.85 -41.90 58.32
N GLU A 8 17.67 -40.59 58.14
CA GLU A 8 16.58 -39.66 57.79
C GLU A 8 17.23 -38.29 57.45
N GLY A 9 16.67 -37.43 56.57
CA GLY A 9 17.22 -36.07 56.39
C GLY A 9 16.81 -35.29 55.14
N GLY A 10 15.81 -34.41 55.26
CA GLY A 10 15.65 -33.21 54.41
C GLY A 10 14.93 -33.35 53.06
N ILE A 11 13.70 -32.82 53.01
CA ILE A 11 12.96 -32.37 51.80
C ILE A 11 12.51 -30.91 52.11
N PRO A 12 12.01 -30.06 51.18
CA PRO A 12 11.95 -30.16 49.71
C PRO A 12 12.26 -28.86 48.91
N SER A 13 12.10 -29.00 47.58
CA SER A 13 11.54 -28.02 46.61
C SER A 13 12.26 -26.71 46.25
N THR A 14 12.70 -26.68 44.99
CA THR A 14 12.40 -25.65 43.96
C THR A 14 11.63 -24.39 44.39
N LYS A 15 12.22 -23.22 44.10
CA LYS A 15 11.50 -22.08 43.50
C LYS A 15 12.44 -21.13 42.75
N GLU A 16 11.81 -20.31 41.92
CA GLU A 16 12.38 -19.37 40.96
C GLU A 16 13.40 -18.37 41.53
N GLU A 17 14.51 -18.14 40.83
CA GLU A 17 15.15 -16.83 40.77
C GLU A 17 15.44 -16.45 39.31
N SER A 18 14.43 -15.79 38.74
CA SER A 18 14.52 -14.65 37.83
C SER A 18 15.93 -14.08 37.58
N GLN A 19 16.43 -14.27 36.35
CA GLN A 19 17.37 -13.32 35.76
C GLN A 19 16.62 -12.01 35.51
N ILE A 20 16.83 -11.06 36.41
CA ILE A 20 16.42 -9.66 36.22
C ILE A 20 17.31 -9.11 35.11
N ASP A 21 16.70 -8.82 33.96
CA ASP A 21 17.35 -8.12 32.86
C ASP A 21 17.73 -6.72 33.35
N VAL A 22 19.04 -6.45 33.45
CA VAL A 22 19.55 -5.24 34.11
C VAL A 22 19.36 -4.06 33.18
N HIS A 23 18.29 -3.29 33.38
CA HIS A 23 18.16 -1.96 32.78
C HIS A 23 19.26 -1.04 33.28
N THR A 24 20.20 -0.73 32.40
CA THR A 24 21.14 0.38 32.55
C THR A 24 20.37 1.70 32.52
N PRO A 25 20.62 2.64 33.47
CA PRO A 25 19.98 3.95 33.45
C PRO A 25 20.19 4.73 32.15
N GLU A 26 21.34 4.55 31.51
CA GLU A 26 21.73 5.20 30.24
C GLU A 26 20.77 4.88 29.09
N ASP A 27 20.23 3.66 29.01
CA ASP A 27 19.21 3.32 28.00
C ASP A 27 17.90 4.08 28.24
N SER A 28 17.53 4.31 29.51
CA SER A 28 16.30 5.01 29.87
C SER A 28 16.36 6.51 29.56
N GLU A 29 17.51 7.16 29.79
CA GLU A 29 17.70 8.58 29.52
C GLU A 29 17.76 8.86 28.01
N ASN A 30 18.47 8.02 27.24
CA ASN A 30 18.50 8.10 25.78
C ASN A 30 17.10 7.88 25.16
N ILE A 31 16.31 6.92 25.67
CA ILE A 31 14.91 6.73 25.24
C ILE A 31 14.06 7.97 25.58
N ALA A 32 14.21 8.58 26.76
CA ALA A 32 13.46 9.78 27.12
C ALA A 32 13.79 10.98 26.21
N LEU A 33 15.07 11.18 25.86
CA LEU A 33 15.49 12.21 24.90
C LEU A 33 14.93 11.96 23.49
N LEU A 34 14.86 10.70 23.05
CA LEU A 34 14.27 10.34 21.77
C LEU A 34 12.74 10.50 21.77
N ILE A 35 12.04 10.17 22.87
CA ILE A 35 10.61 10.45 23.04
C ILE A 35 10.35 11.96 22.90
N ASN A 36 11.08 12.81 23.62
CA ASN A 36 10.93 14.26 23.55
C ASN A 36 11.22 14.80 22.15
N SER A 37 12.27 14.28 21.48
CA SER A 37 12.58 14.63 20.09
C SER A 37 11.44 14.21 19.14
N THR A 38 10.87 13.03 19.34
CA THR A 38 9.76 12.50 18.52
C THR A 38 8.46 13.28 18.75
N LEU A 39 8.15 13.68 20.00
CA LEU A 39 7.03 14.56 20.33
C LEU A 39 7.16 15.94 19.69
N SER A 40 8.39 16.47 19.58
CA SER A 40 8.64 17.76 18.92
C SER A 40 8.24 17.75 17.44
N LEU A 41 8.33 16.59 16.76
CA LEU A 41 7.81 16.44 15.39
C LEU A 41 6.30 16.69 15.33
N ALA A 42 5.51 16.16 16.28
CA ALA A 42 4.06 16.40 16.32
C ALA A 42 3.71 17.87 16.64
N GLN A 43 4.44 18.49 17.56
CA GLN A 43 4.06 19.78 18.17
C GLN A 43 4.62 21.01 17.46
N SER A 44 5.83 20.92 16.89
CA SER A 44 6.61 22.09 16.44
C SER A 44 7.38 21.84 15.15
N SER A 45 6.89 20.97 14.26
CA SER A 45 7.61 20.58 13.03
C SER A 45 8.09 21.74 12.17
N SER A 46 7.36 22.86 12.09
CA SER A 46 7.77 24.04 11.33
C SER A 46 8.98 24.79 11.92
N GLN A 47 9.29 24.55 13.19
CA GLN A 47 10.40 25.18 13.93
C GLN A 47 11.66 24.30 13.97
N ILE A 48 11.53 22.99 13.67
CA ILE A 48 12.65 22.05 13.63
C ILE A 48 13.37 22.17 12.29
N LYS A 49 14.70 22.29 12.32
CA LYS A 49 15.54 22.29 11.12
C LYS A 49 15.34 21.00 10.31
N PRO A 50 15.25 21.07 8.96
CA PRO A 50 15.00 19.88 8.13
C PRO A 50 15.96 18.71 8.41
N GLU A 51 17.24 19.01 8.63
CA GLU A 51 18.28 18.02 8.92
C GLU A 51 17.99 17.27 10.22
N ARG A 52 17.55 17.99 11.27
CA ARG A 52 17.22 17.36 12.57
C ARG A 52 15.95 16.52 12.49
N LYS A 53 14.97 16.86 11.63
CA LYS A 53 13.81 15.98 11.39
C LYS A 53 14.26 14.63 10.82
N ILE A 54 15.11 14.68 9.81
CA ILE A 54 15.66 13.50 9.14
C ILE A 54 16.45 12.64 10.11
N GLU A 55 17.30 13.25 10.96
CA GLU A 55 18.01 12.54 12.03
C GLU A 55 17.04 11.80 12.97
N ILE A 56 16.01 12.48 13.50
CA ILE A 56 15.03 11.87 14.41
C ILE A 56 14.30 10.70 13.73
N LEU A 57 13.90 10.84 12.46
CA LEU A 57 13.25 9.77 11.71
C LEU A 57 14.18 8.56 11.52
N ARG A 58 15.47 8.77 11.22
CA ARG A 58 16.49 7.72 11.14
C ARG A 58 16.79 7.07 12.48
N GLU A 59 16.85 7.84 13.56
CA GLU A 59 17.01 7.36 14.93
C GLU A 59 15.88 6.36 15.27
N ILE A 60 14.62 6.72 14.98
CA ILE A 60 13.45 5.84 15.23
C ILE A 60 13.47 4.59 14.32
N LEU A 61 13.82 4.73 13.04
CA LEU A 61 13.83 3.61 12.08
C LEU A 61 14.90 2.54 12.40
N ASN A 62 16.00 2.91 13.06
CA ASN A 62 17.06 2.01 13.48
C ASN A 62 16.80 1.28 14.80
N LEU A 63 15.67 1.50 15.47
CA LEU A 63 15.41 0.93 16.78
C LEU A 63 15.17 -0.58 16.78
N SER A 64 15.39 -1.18 17.95
CA SER A 64 14.83 -2.49 18.27
C SER A 64 13.30 -2.38 18.44
N ALA A 65 12.56 -3.43 18.11
CA ALA A 65 11.10 -3.45 18.31
C ALA A 65 10.68 -3.23 19.80
N PRO A 66 11.35 -3.80 20.81
CA PRO A 66 11.09 -3.47 22.22
C PRO A 66 11.30 -1.98 22.55
N THR A 67 12.34 -1.35 22.00
CA THR A 67 12.60 0.09 22.21
C THR A 67 11.53 0.94 21.53
N PHE A 68 11.18 0.62 20.28
CA PHE A 68 10.13 1.31 19.54
C PHE A 68 8.78 1.27 20.26
N ASN A 69 8.39 0.10 20.80
CA ASN A 69 7.11 -0.05 21.50
C ASN A 69 6.97 0.88 22.73
N ARG A 70 8.07 1.24 23.40
CA ARG A 70 8.05 2.19 24.53
C ARG A 70 7.81 3.63 24.06
N ILE A 71 8.41 4.00 22.93
CA ILE A 71 8.19 5.30 22.28
C ILE A 71 6.73 5.37 21.78
N ALA A 72 6.21 4.31 21.18
CA ALA A 72 4.83 4.22 20.72
C ALA A 72 3.77 4.28 21.82
N GLN A 73 4.12 3.95 23.07
CA GLN A 73 3.25 4.18 24.24
C GLN A 73 3.22 5.65 24.68
N SER A 74 4.22 6.45 24.27
CA SER A 74 4.44 7.83 24.75
C SER A 74 4.21 8.89 23.67
N VAL A 75 4.14 8.48 22.40
CA VAL A 75 4.04 9.36 21.21
C VAL A 75 2.75 9.05 20.46
N ASP A 76 1.91 10.06 20.29
CA ASP A 76 0.82 10.02 19.32
C ASP A 76 1.34 10.28 17.90
N PHE A 77 1.64 9.21 17.18
CA PHE A 77 2.04 9.26 15.77
C PHE A 77 0.90 9.73 14.84
N THR A 78 -0.36 9.66 15.27
CA THR A 78 -1.51 10.14 14.48
C THR A 78 -1.54 11.66 14.39
N ALA A 79 -0.90 12.36 15.32
CA ALA A 79 -0.77 13.82 15.31
C ALA A 79 0.24 14.35 14.27
N TRP A 80 1.04 13.50 13.61
CA TRP A 80 2.03 13.95 12.62
C TRP A 80 1.38 14.61 11.39
N SER A 81 2.04 15.64 10.84
CA SER A 81 1.60 16.31 9.60
C SER A 81 1.98 15.51 8.36
N GLU A 82 1.29 15.73 7.23
CA GLU A 82 1.58 15.03 5.97
C GLU A 82 3.04 15.18 5.52
N ASP A 83 3.67 16.34 5.77
CA ASP A 83 5.08 16.56 5.43
C ASP A 83 6.03 15.64 6.20
N ILE A 84 5.76 15.37 7.48
CA ILE A 84 6.58 14.46 8.31
C ILE A 84 6.34 13.01 7.89
N VAL A 85 5.10 12.66 7.56
CA VAL A 85 4.77 11.33 7.01
C VAL A 85 5.45 11.12 5.66
N LEU A 86 5.50 12.14 4.81
CA LEU A 86 6.22 12.11 3.54
C LEU A 86 7.75 12.01 3.74
N ASP A 87 8.33 12.72 4.70
CA ASP A 87 9.75 12.62 5.04
C ASP A 87 10.08 11.24 5.66
N LEU A 88 9.22 10.68 6.51
CA LEU A 88 9.32 9.29 6.99
C LEU A 88 9.35 8.31 5.81
N CYS A 89 8.44 8.46 4.85
CA CYS A 89 8.42 7.62 3.65
C CYS A 89 9.73 7.71 2.84
N LYS A 90 10.36 8.89 2.73
CA LYS A 90 11.68 9.04 2.08
C LYS A 90 12.79 8.35 2.85
N GLU A 91 12.83 8.49 4.17
CA GLU A 91 13.89 7.87 4.99
C GLU A 91 13.77 6.34 5.03
N ILE A 92 12.54 5.80 4.97
CA ILE A 92 12.29 4.36 4.76
C ILE A 92 12.88 3.84 3.42
N GLN A 93 13.11 4.71 2.44
CA GLN A 93 13.66 4.36 1.12
C GLN A 93 15.18 4.47 1.06
N LEU A 94 15.75 5.45 1.78
CA LEU A 94 17.18 5.77 1.73
C LEU A 94 18.05 4.86 2.60
N MET A 95 17.46 4.07 3.49
CA MET A 95 18.17 3.20 4.41
C MET A 95 18.12 1.73 3.95
N ASP A 96 19.27 1.16 3.58
CA ASP A 96 19.34 -0.22 3.07
C ASP A 96 19.07 -1.31 4.14
N ASN A 97 19.25 -1.00 5.42
CA ASN A 97 19.29 -1.98 6.54
C ASN A 97 18.26 -1.67 7.66
N ILE A 98 17.02 -1.32 7.31
CA ILE A 98 15.99 -1.00 8.33
C ILE A 98 15.46 -2.25 9.03
N SER A 99 15.21 -2.10 10.33
CA SER A 99 14.44 -3.04 11.17
C SER A 99 13.00 -3.19 10.62
N LYS A 100 12.76 -4.22 9.79
CA LYS A 100 11.44 -4.51 9.21
C LYS A 100 10.26 -4.47 10.21
N PRO A 101 10.37 -5.00 11.44
CA PRO A 101 9.29 -4.90 12.43
C PRO A 101 8.97 -3.44 12.82
N VAL A 102 9.99 -2.60 13.00
CA VAL A 102 9.81 -1.18 13.35
C VAL A 102 9.24 -0.40 12.18
N THR A 103 9.68 -0.67 10.94
CA THR A 103 9.07 -0.07 9.74
C THR A 103 7.56 -0.38 9.66
N VAL A 104 7.16 -1.64 9.89
CA VAL A 104 5.74 -2.04 9.87
C VAL A 104 4.95 -1.34 10.96
N LEU A 105 5.45 -1.32 12.20
CA LEU A 105 4.77 -0.68 13.33
C LEU A 105 4.66 0.86 13.15
N LEU A 106 5.67 1.52 12.56
CA LEU A 106 5.61 2.94 12.19
C LEU A 106 4.56 3.21 11.11
N ILE A 107 4.47 2.35 10.08
CA ILE A 107 3.45 2.48 9.03
C ILE A 107 2.05 2.30 9.64
N GLU A 108 1.87 1.33 10.52
CA GLU A 108 0.61 1.07 11.21
C GLU A 108 0.22 2.19 12.20
N ALA A 109 1.19 2.86 12.84
CA ALA A 109 0.94 3.93 13.79
C ALA A 109 0.80 5.34 13.16
N ALA A 110 1.59 5.67 12.14
CA ALA A 110 1.65 7.03 11.56
C ALA A 110 0.88 7.15 10.22
N ILE A 111 0.90 6.11 9.37
CA ILE A 111 0.37 6.19 8.01
C ILE A 111 -1.06 5.63 7.93
N TYR A 112 -1.32 4.47 8.54
CA TYR A 112 -2.64 3.83 8.47
C TYR A 112 -3.78 4.70 9.03
N PRO A 113 -3.63 5.43 10.16
CA PRO A 113 -4.69 6.30 10.67
C PRO A 113 -5.04 7.43 9.69
N LYS A 114 -4.02 8.10 9.12
CA LYS A 114 -4.22 9.13 8.07
C LYS A 114 -4.96 8.60 6.85
N VAL A 115 -4.75 7.33 6.50
CA VAL A 115 -5.43 6.65 5.39
C VAL A 115 -6.85 6.18 5.76
N ALA A 116 -7.08 5.84 7.03
CA ALA A 116 -8.38 5.40 7.55
C ALA A 116 -9.37 6.56 7.76
N GLU A 117 -8.86 7.75 8.14
CA GLU A 117 -9.62 8.97 8.43
C GLU A 117 -10.01 9.80 7.19
N LEU A 118 -9.63 9.37 5.98
CA LEU A 118 -9.97 10.09 4.76
C LEU A 118 -11.49 10.21 4.60
N ASN A 119 -11.92 11.40 4.15
CA ASN A 119 -13.34 11.72 3.96
C ASN A 119 -13.67 12.23 2.55
N SER A 120 -12.68 12.74 1.79
CA SER A 120 -12.93 13.41 0.50
C SER A 120 -11.78 13.40 -0.52
N THR A 121 -10.52 13.34 -0.09
CA THR A 121 -9.34 13.38 -0.98
C THR A 121 -8.32 12.29 -0.62
N VAL A 122 -7.44 11.95 -1.57
CA VAL A 122 -6.25 11.11 -1.29
C VAL A 122 -5.21 11.99 -0.59
N PRO A 123 -4.43 11.48 0.39
CA PRO A 123 -3.35 12.25 1.01
C PRO A 123 -2.29 12.61 -0.03
N ARG A 124 -1.68 13.80 0.11
CA ARG A 124 -0.65 14.23 -0.86
C ARG A 124 0.55 13.29 -0.85
N PHE A 125 0.96 12.85 0.34
CA PHE A 125 2.11 11.94 0.49
C PHE A 125 1.90 10.63 -0.27
N LEU A 126 0.66 10.12 -0.38
CA LEU A 126 0.37 8.88 -1.10
C LEU A 126 0.48 9.09 -2.61
N MET A 127 0.00 10.22 -3.12
CA MET A 127 0.16 10.58 -4.54
C MET A 127 1.62 10.87 -4.92
N ASP A 128 2.37 11.59 -4.07
CA ASP A 128 3.81 11.81 -4.27
C ASP A 128 4.59 10.48 -4.25
N SER A 129 4.20 9.54 -3.39
CA SER A 129 4.78 8.19 -3.35
C SER A 129 4.45 7.38 -4.61
N ILE A 130 3.25 7.52 -5.18
CA ILE A 130 2.87 6.86 -6.44
C ILE A 130 3.58 7.51 -7.65
N LEU A 131 3.86 8.80 -7.62
CA LEU A 131 4.74 9.44 -8.61
C LEU A 131 6.18 8.94 -8.52
N LEU A 132 6.69 8.63 -7.33
CA LEU A 132 8.01 8.00 -7.17
C LEU A 132 7.99 6.59 -7.76
N LEU A 133 6.96 5.77 -7.48
CA LEU A 133 6.76 4.46 -8.13
C LEU A 133 6.70 4.53 -9.66
N ALA A 134 6.12 5.58 -10.23
CA ALA A 134 6.04 5.75 -11.68
C ALA A 134 7.41 6.03 -12.33
N LYS A 135 8.35 6.61 -11.57
CA LYS A 135 9.70 6.99 -12.04
C LYS A 135 10.78 5.96 -11.72
N GLU A 136 10.67 5.31 -10.56
CA GLU A 136 11.71 4.44 -10.01
C GLU A 136 11.16 3.03 -9.78
N GLN A 137 11.92 2.00 -10.17
CA GLN A 137 11.57 0.60 -9.88
C GLN A 137 11.91 0.19 -8.43
N SER A 138 11.73 1.11 -7.48
CA SER A 138 12.07 0.95 -6.06
C SER A 138 11.06 0.05 -5.33
N ARG A 139 11.33 -1.26 -5.34
CA ARG A 139 10.46 -2.30 -4.76
C ARG A 139 10.00 -2.03 -3.31
N PRO A 140 10.80 -1.50 -2.37
CA PRO A 140 10.34 -1.27 -0.99
C PRO A 140 9.18 -0.27 -0.89
N GLN A 141 9.17 0.77 -1.73
CA GLN A 141 8.04 1.71 -1.82
C GLN A 141 6.79 0.96 -2.27
N PHE A 142 6.93 0.13 -3.29
CA PHE A 142 5.82 -0.58 -3.90
C PHE A 142 5.15 -1.51 -2.89
N ASP A 143 5.91 -2.27 -2.11
CA ASP A 143 5.36 -3.21 -1.13
C ASP A 143 4.54 -2.48 -0.05
N VAL A 144 5.03 -1.34 0.47
CA VAL A 144 4.30 -0.52 1.47
C VAL A 144 3.03 0.08 0.88
N ILE A 145 3.13 0.72 -0.30
CA ILE A 145 2.00 1.38 -0.96
C ILE A 145 0.96 0.34 -1.39
N SER A 146 1.38 -0.80 -1.93
CA SER A 146 0.54 -1.92 -2.29
C SER A 146 -0.18 -2.50 -1.07
N LYS A 147 0.49 -2.67 0.09
CA LYS A 147 -0.14 -3.11 1.33
C LYS A 147 -1.21 -2.12 1.82
N ILE A 148 -0.87 -0.83 1.90
CA ILE A 148 -1.82 0.25 2.24
C ILE A 148 -3.04 0.21 1.32
N VAL A 149 -2.79 0.06 0.01
CA VAL A 149 -3.84 0.05 -1.01
C VAL A 149 -4.72 -1.19 -0.95
N THR A 150 -4.15 -2.35 -0.66
CA THR A 150 -4.87 -3.62 -0.74
C THR A 150 -5.53 -4.04 0.57
N GLU A 151 -4.96 -3.67 1.71
CA GLU A 151 -5.40 -4.08 3.06
C GLU A 151 -6.05 -2.93 3.86
N SER A 152 -5.57 -1.69 3.72
CA SER A 152 -5.97 -0.58 4.61
C SER A 152 -7.03 0.37 4.04
N LEU A 153 -7.10 0.53 2.72
CA LEU A 153 -8.06 1.45 2.10
C LEU A 153 -9.50 0.91 2.10
N LYS A 154 -10.40 1.67 2.74
CA LYS A 154 -11.85 1.53 2.60
C LYS A 154 -12.27 1.57 1.12
N PRO A 155 -13.33 0.86 0.68
CA PRO A 155 -13.70 0.75 -0.74
C PRO A 155 -13.90 2.09 -1.46
N ALA A 156 -14.52 3.07 -0.78
CA ALA A 156 -14.70 4.41 -1.31
C ALA A 156 -13.37 5.12 -1.60
N HIS A 157 -12.37 4.95 -0.73
CA HIS A 157 -11.05 5.57 -0.88
C HIS A 157 -10.23 4.87 -1.97
N ARG A 158 -10.45 3.57 -2.18
CA ARG A 158 -9.88 2.85 -3.34
C ARG A 158 -10.41 3.38 -4.67
N LEU A 159 -11.68 3.76 -4.75
CA LEU A 159 -12.23 4.39 -5.95
C LEU A 159 -11.65 5.81 -6.16
N LEU A 160 -11.57 6.63 -5.10
CA LEU A 160 -10.92 7.97 -5.17
C LEU A 160 -9.44 7.89 -5.57
N LEU A 161 -8.72 6.88 -5.07
CA LEU A 161 -7.32 6.65 -5.45
C LEU A 161 -7.19 6.19 -6.90
N LEU A 162 -8.05 5.27 -7.35
CA LEU A 162 -8.11 4.88 -8.76
C LEU A 162 -8.36 6.11 -9.63
N GLN A 163 -9.37 6.92 -9.34
CA GLN A 163 -9.67 8.16 -10.07
C GLN A 163 -8.50 9.16 -10.08
N SER A 164 -7.75 9.26 -8.98
CA SER A 164 -6.55 10.11 -8.88
C SER A 164 -5.39 9.59 -9.74
N ILE A 165 -5.25 8.27 -9.90
CA ILE A 165 -4.25 7.64 -10.79
C ILE A 165 -4.65 7.77 -12.26
N LEU A 166 -5.93 7.57 -12.58
CA LEU A 166 -6.44 7.65 -13.95
C LEU A 166 -6.38 9.09 -14.48
N SER A 167 -6.68 10.09 -13.65
CA SER A 167 -6.50 11.53 -13.95
C SER A 167 -5.05 12.02 -13.86
N ASP A 168 -4.05 11.12 -13.93
CA ASP A 168 -2.62 11.44 -13.97
C ASP A 168 -2.11 12.29 -12.79
N GLY A 169 -2.86 12.33 -11.68
CA GLY A 169 -2.59 13.20 -10.54
C GLY A 169 -2.91 14.69 -10.74
N GLU A 170 -3.66 15.08 -11.78
CA GLU A 170 -3.97 16.48 -12.12
C GLU A 170 -4.46 17.31 -10.91
N MET A 171 -5.31 16.74 -10.06
CA MET A 171 -5.84 17.38 -8.84
C MET A 171 -4.76 17.81 -7.83
N TYR A 172 -3.56 17.22 -7.87
CA TYR A 172 -2.47 17.45 -6.93
C TYR A 172 -1.33 18.31 -7.51
N TYR A 173 -1.24 18.37 -8.84
CA TYR A 173 -0.10 18.95 -9.58
C TYR A 173 -0.48 20.04 -10.59
N SER A 174 -1.77 20.28 -10.87
CA SER A 174 -2.27 21.34 -11.77
C SER A 174 -1.74 22.75 -11.48
N ASN A 175 -1.42 23.06 -10.22
CA ASN A 175 -0.85 24.35 -9.82
C ASN A 175 0.69 24.46 -10.02
N LYS A 176 1.37 23.42 -10.53
CA LYS A 176 2.81 23.47 -10.83
C LYS A 176 3.03 23.87 -12.29
N SER A 177 4.04 24.71 -12.52
CA SER A 177 4.29 25.32 -13.84
C SER A 177 4.50 24.29 -14.95
N SER A 178 3.98 24.63 -16.14
CA SER A 178 3.92 23.76 -17.33
C SER A 178 5.26 23.16 -17.77
N GLU A 179 6.38 23.84 -17.50
CA GLU A 179 7.74 23.36 -17.80
C GLU A 179 8.13 22.07 -17.06
N ASN A 180 7.44 21.71 -15.97
CA ASN A 180 7.70 20.50 -15.19
C ASN A 180 6.62 19.41 -15.35
N PHE A 181 5.67 19.52 -16.28
CA PHE A 181 4.55 18.57 -16.41
C PHE A 181 5.02 17.11 -16.54
N ILE A 182 6.08 16.86 -17.32
CA ILE A 182 6.70 15.53 -17.50
C ILE A 182 7.18 14.94 -16.15
N ARG A 183 7.56 15.76 -15.17
CA ARG A 183 7.96 15.31 -13.83
C ARG A 183 6.80 14.96 -12.91
N TYR A 184 5.56 15.21 -13.30
CA TYR A 184 4.36 14.96 -12.49
C TYR A 184 3.31 14.10 -13.19
N SER A 185 3.68 13.45 -14.31
CA SER A 185 2.85 12.47 -15.00
C SER A 185 3.10 11.05 -14.49
N LEU A 186 2.04 10.25 -14.38
CA LEU A 186 2.06 8.80 -14.18
C LEU A 186 2.06 8.04 -15.53
N ARG A 187 1.76 8.72 -16.64
CA ARG A 187 1.68 8.16 -17.99
C ARG A 187 3.03 8.34 -18.75
N PRO A 188 3.44 7.37 -19.59
CA PRO A 188 2.85 6.05 -19.77
C PRO A 188 3.03 5.18 -18.52
N TRP A 189 2.00 4.39 -18.17
CA TRP A 189 2.04 3.55 -16.97
C TRP A 189 3.18 2.52 -17.03
N ASN A 190 3.97 2.47 -15.96
CA ASN A 190 4.96 1.43 -15.76
C ASN A 190 4.37 0.21 -15.02
N ASP A 191 5.17 -0.85 -14.88
CA ASP A 191 4.82 -2.07 -14.15
C ASP A 191 4.23 -1.82 -12.75
N GLY A 192 4.78 -0.87 -11.99
CA GLY A 192 4.30 -0.52 -10.65
C GLY A 192 2.90 0.10 -10.68
N VAL A 193 2.63 1.03 -11.60
CA VAL A 193 1.30 1.64 -11.76
C VAL A 193 0.27 0.59 -12.19
N PHE A 194 0.61 -0.28 -13.15
CA PHE A 194 -0.28 -1.39 -13.55
C PHE A 194 -0.60 -2.34 -12.39
N GLN A 195 0.41 -2.73 -11.59
CA GLN A 195 0.21 -3.61 -10.44
C GLN A 195 -0.63 -2.94 -9.35
N LEU A 196 -0.45 -1.63 -9.13
CA LEU A 196 -1.23 -0.86 -8.16
C LEU A 196 -2.71 -0.77 -8.54
N ILE A 197 -3.02 -0.45 -9.80
CA ILE A 197 -4.38 -0.46 -10.34
C ILE A 197 -4.98 -1.88 -10.26
N GLY A 198 -4.18 -2.91 -10.60
CA GLY A 198 -4.58 -4.31 -10.46
C GLY A 198 -4.92 -4.70 -9.02
N GLY A 199 -4.18 -4.18 -8.03
CA GLY A 199 -4.44 -4.32 -6.60
C GLY A 199 -5.74 -3.65 -6.18
N LEU A 200 -5.93 -2.36 -6.53
CA LEU A 200 -7.15 -1.59 -6.26
C LEU A 200 -8.41 -2.34 -6.72
N LEU A 201 -8.41 -2.76 -7.98
CA LEU A 201 -9.52 -3.51 -8.60
C LEU A 201 -9.67 -4.93 -8.05
N SER A 202 -8.66 -5.46 -7.36
CA SER A 202 -8.64 -6.83 -6.84
C SER A 202 -9.08 -6.99 -5.40
N SER A 203 -8.91 -5.96 -4.57
CA SER A 203 -9.16 -6.02 -3.13
C SER A 203 -10.63 -6.09 -2.76
N GLN A 204 -10.92 -6.88 -1.73
CA GLN A 204 -12.28 -7.08 -1.23
C GLN A 204 -12.62 -6.09 -0.09
N PRO A 205 -13.91 -5.70 0.07
CA PRO A 205 -14.98 -5.91 -0.89
C PRO A 205 -14.74 -5.08 -2.17
N LEU A 206 -15.19 -5.59 -3.32
CA LEU A 206 -15.08 -4.85 -4.59
C LEU A 206 -15.92 -3.57 -4.55
N PHE A 207 -15.39 -2.49 -5.12
CA PHE A 207 -16.17 -1.27 -5.40
C PHE A 207 -16.80 -1.34 -6.79
N MET A 208 -17.86 -0.56 -7.01
CA MET A 208 -18.47 -0.37 -8.33
C MET A 208 -17.54 0.47 -9.21
N LEU A 209 -17.02 -0.12 -10.28
CA LEU A 209 -16.23 0.59 -11.29
C LEU A 209 -17.14 1.49 -12.14
N THR A 210 -16.77 2.75 -12.37
CA THR A 210 -17.54 3.67 -13.23
C THR A 210 -17.20 3.46 -14.70
N LYS A 211 -18.04 3.99 -15.61
CA LYS A 211 -17.82 3.87 -17.06
C LYS A 211 -16.53 4.57 -17.50
N GLU A 212 -16.27 5.74 -16.93
CA GLU A 212 -15.10 6.59 -17.21
C GLU A 212 -13.82 5.89 -16.73
N ALA A 213 -13.85 5.33 -15.52
CA ALA A 213 -12.71 4.58 -14.99
C ALA A 213 -12.40 3.33 -15.83
N LEU A 214 -13.44 2.58 -16.25
CA LEU A 214 -13.27 1.45 -17.16
C LEU A 214 -12.74 1.88 -18.53
N GLN A 215 -13.24 2.99 -19.07
CA GLN A 215 -12.80 3.56 -20.35
C GLN A 215 -11.29 3.87 -20.34
N ASP A 216 -10.83 4.59 -19.33
CA ASP A 216 -9.41 4.99 -19.20
C ASP A 216 -8.49 3.78 -19.01
N ILE A 217 -8.91 2.79 -18.21
CA ILE A 217 -8.19 1.52 -18.05
C ILE A 217 -8.08 0.80 -19.40
N VAL A 218 -9.19 0.60 -20.10
CA VAL A 218 -9.23 -0.15 -21.37
C VAL A 218 -8.45 0.59 -22.47
N GLN A 219 -8.58 1.91 -22.58
CA GLN A 219 -7.89 2.70 -23.59
C GLN A 219 -6.38 2.77 -23.34
N THR A 220 -5.95 2.94 -22.08
CA THR A 220 -4.51 2.94 -21.73
C THR A 220 -3.92 1.56 -21.98
N THR A 221 -4.64 0.50 -21.60
CA THR A 221 -4.24 -0.89 -21.88
C THR A 221 -4.14 -1.16 -23.38
N LYS A 222 -5.08 -0.66 -24.19
CA LYS A 222 -5.03 -0.78 -25.65
C LYS A 222 -3.74 -0.19 -26.21
N VAL A 223 -3.43 1.06 -25.88
CA VAL A 223 -2.20 1.74 -26.35
C VAL A 223 -0.95 0.97 -25.94
N THR A 224 -0.90 0.44 -24.71
CA THR A 224 0.23 -0.39 -24.23
C THR A 224 0.35 -1.72 -24.98
N VAL A 225 -0.76 -2.38 -25.33
CA VAL A 225 -0.74 -3.64 -26.09
C VAL A 225 -0.43 -3.43 -27.58
N ASP A 226 -0.94 -2.34 -28.17
CA ASP A 226 -0.67 -1.97 -29.57
C ASP A 226 0.84 -1.64 -29.76
N THR A 227 1.46 -1.01 -28.76
CA THR A 227 2.91 -0.68 -28.76
C THR A 227 3.79 -1.85 -28.29
N ASN A 228 3.36 -2.61 -27.28
CA ASN A 228 4.02 -3.82 -26.79
C ASN A 228 3.04 -5.01 -26.69
N PRO A 229 2.86 -5.79 -27.78
CA PRO A 229 1.97 -6.95 -27.77
C PRO A 229 2.36 -8.05 -26.77
N LYS A 230 3.57 -8.01 -26.20
CA LYS A 230 4.04 -8.95 -25.16
C LYS A 230 3.88 -8.40 -23.74
N ASP A 231 3.17 -7.28 -23.54
CA ASP A 231 3.00 -6.75 -22.19
C ASP A 231 2.15 -7.68 -21.30
N LYS A 232 2.74 -8.11 -20.19
CA LYS A 232 2.12 -9.01 -19.22
C LYS A 232 1.11 -8.27 -18.36
N ASN A 233 1.45 -7.05 -17.95
CA ASN A 233 0.71 -6.30 -16.94
C ASN A 233 -0.65 -5.85 -17.48
N SER A 234 -0.70 -5.39 -18.73
CA SER A 234 -1.92 -5.15 -19.51
C SER A 234 -2.87 -6.36 -19.51
N MET A 235 -2.37 -7.56 -19.79
CA MET A 235 -3.22 -8.77 -19.80
C MET A 235 -3.66 -9.20 -18.40
N GLN A 236 -2.84 -8.98 -17.37
CA GLN A 236 -3.24 -9.22 -15.99
C GLN A 236 -4.36 -8.24 -15.58
N LEU A 237 -4.25 -6.97 -15.98
CA LEU A 237 -5.27 -5.96 -15.71
C LEU A 237 -6.59 -6.28 -16.43
N LEU A 238 -6.57 -6.66 -17.72
CA LEU A 238 -7.79 -7.11 -18.42
C LEU A 238 -8.40 -8.36 -17.80
N LEU A 239 -7.57 -9.30 -17.30
CA LEU A 239 -8.09 -10.48 -16.61
C LEU A 239 -8.79 -10.11 -15.30
N ILE A 240 -8.25 -9.16 -14.53
CA ILE A 240 -8.87 -8.61 -13.32
C ILE A 240 -10.20 -7.91 -13.65
N VAL A 241 -10.20 -7.04 -14.66
CA VAL A 241 -11.39 -6.33 -15.14
C VAL A 241 -12.49 -7.31 -15.59
N THR A 242 -12.14 -8.30 -16.42
CA THR A 242 -13.12 -9.27 -16.96
C THR A 242 -13.60 -10.31 -15.93
N SER A 243 -12.81 -10.65 -14.92
CA SER A 243 -13.21 -11.63 -13.89
C SER A 243 -13.90 -11.02 -12.67
N LYS A 244 -13.42 -9.85 -12.18
CA LYS A 244 -13.94 -9.21 -10.96
C LYS A 244 -14.94 -8.10 -11.25
N HIS A 245 -14.76 -7.38 -12.36
CA HIS A 245 -15.63 -6.27 -12.79
C HIS A 245 -16.49 -6.63 -14.00
N ALA A 246 -16.76 -7.93 -14.17
CA ALA A 246 -17.53 -8.52 -15.28
C ALA A 246 -18.87 -7.80 -15.55
N LYS A 247 -19.58 -7.40 -14.49
CA LYS A 247 -20.84 -6.63 -14.59
C LYS A 247 -20.62 -5.29 -15.29
N ALA A 248 -19.60 -4.53 -14.92
CA ALA A 248 -19.30 -3.23 -15.54
C ALA A 248 -18.86 -3.39 -17.01
N VAL A 249 -18.11 -4.44 -17.33
CA VAL A 249 -17.73 -4.78 -18.71
C VAL A 249 -18.96 -5.05 -19.59
N ALA A 250 -19.95 -5.77 -19.04
CA ALA A 250 -21.21 -6.05 -19.71
C ALA A 250 -22.14 -4.83 -19.81
N GLU A 251 -22.28 -4.08 -18.72
CA GLU A 251 -23.19 -2.93 -18.56
C GLU A 251 -22.74 -1.71 -19.37
N PHE A 252 -21.42 -1.54 -19.58
CA PHE A 252 -20.84 -0.45 -20.36
C PHE A 252 -20.31 -0.88 -21.74
N GLU A 253 -20.71 -2.05 -22.23
CA GLU A 253 -20.48 -2.53 -23.61
C GLU A 253 -19.00 -2.72 -24.03
N TYR A 254 -18.09 -2.91 -23.07
CA TYR A 254 -16.64 -3.05 -23.33
C TYR A 254 -16.18 -4.44 -23.82
N ILE A 255 -17.12 -5.37 -24.01
CA ILE A 255 -16.83 -6.77 -24.37
C ILE A 255 -16.00 -6.88 -25.65
N GLU A 256 -16.46 -6.28 -26.74
CA GLU A 256 -15.79 -6.35 -28.06
C GLU A 256 -14.45 -5.62 -28.07
N VAL A 257 -14.36 -4.50 -27.33
CA VAL A 257 -13.13 -3.70 -27.20
C VAL A 257 -12.04 -4.53 -26.51
N ILE A 258 -12.36 -5.18 -25.39
CA ILE A 258 -11.43 -6.02 -24.63
C ILE A 258 -11.06 -7.29 -25.42
N GLU A 259 -12.01 -7.87 -26.17
CA GLU A 259 -11.76 -9.00 -27.06
C GLU A 259 -10.77 -8.63 -28.18
N ASN A 260 -10.92 -7.47 -28.80
CA ASN A 260 -10.01 -6.97 -29.84
C ASN A 260 -8.58 -6.73 -29.28
N ILE A 261 -8.45 -6.06 -28.14
CA ILE A 261 -7.14 -5.86 -27.47
C ILE A 261 -6.49 -7.22 -27.15
N SER A 262 -7.28 -8.17 -26.64
CA SER A 262 -6.81 -9.52 -26.32
C SER A 262 -6.36 -10.29 -27.58
N ASN A 263 -7.02 -10.08 -28.72
CA ASN A 263 -6.63 -10.69 -29.99
C ASN A 263 -5.29 -10.13 -30.51
N THR A 264 -5.08 -8.80 -30.42
CA THR A 264 -3.81 -8.13 -30.76
C THR A 264 -2.63 -8.60 -29.90
N SER A 265 -2.87 -8.93 -28.63
CA SER A 265 -1.82 -9.41 -27.73
C SER A 265 -1.15 -10.72 -28.21
N ARG A 266 0.14 -10.87 -27.92
CA ARG A 266 0.96 -12.08 -28.12
C ARG A 266 1.22 -12.83 -26.81
N MET A 267 0.69 -12.36 -25.68
CA MET A 267 0.82 -13.02 -24.38
C MET A 267 -0.07 -14.27 -24.27
N PHE A 268 0.44 -15.31 -23.60
CA PHE A 268 -0.35 -16.51 -23.30
C PHE A 268 -1.63 -16.21 -22.51
N LEU A 269 -1.56 -15.24 -21.59
CA LEU A 269 -2.66 -14.86 -20.69
C LEU A 269 -3.91 -14.36 -21.41
N LYS A 270 -3.80 -13.93 -22.68
CA LYS A 270 -4.95 -13.52 -23.51
C LYS A 270 -6.02 -14.61 -23.62
N ARG A 271 -5.63 -15.89 -23.56
CA ARG A 271 -6.56 -17.03 -23.56
C ARG A 271 -7.50 -17.03 -22.34
N ALA A 272 -6.99 -16.62 -21.17
CA ALA A 272 -7.81 -16.51 -19.97
C ALA A 272 -8.78 -15.33 -20.07
N VAL A 273 -8.34 -14.18 -20.60
CA VAL A 273 -9.19 -13.00 -20.83
C VAL A 273 -10.32 -13.32 -21.81
N LEU A 274 -10.01 -13.94 -22.96
CA LEU A 274 -11.00 -14.39 -23.95
C LEU A 274 -11.98 -15.43 -23.37
N GLY A 275 -11.50 -16.29 -22.47
CA GLY A 275 -12.34 -17.21 -21.69
C GLY A 275 -13.37 -16.48 -20.82
N GLN A 276 -12.93 -15.45 -20.06
CA GLN A 276 -13.84 -14.62 -19.27
C GLN A 276 -14.84 -13.85 -20.14
N ILE A 277 -14.38 -13.25 -21.26
CA ILE A 277 -15.26 -12.60 -22.25
C ILE A 277 -16.36 -13.54 -22.75
N THR A 278 -16.02 -14.82 -23.01
CA THR A 278 -17.00 -15.84 -23.42
C THR A 278 -18.04 -16.12 -22.33
N LEU A 279 -17.63 -16.14 -21.05
CA LEU A 279 -18.55 -16.31 -19.92
C LEU A 279 -19.49 -15.09 -19.77
N ILE A 280 -18.97 -13.87 -19.93
CA ILE A 280 -19.77 -12.64 -19.89
C ILE A 280 -20.84 -12.65 -20.98
N LYS A 281 -20.47 -12.94 -22.24
CA LYS A 281 -21.40 -13.05 -23.38
C LYS A 281 -22.53 -14.05 -23.10
N LYS A 282 -22.21 -15.24 -22.56
CA LYS A 282 -23.21 -16.25 -22.18
C LYS A 282 -24.14 -15.78 -21.07
N SER A 283 -23.61 -15.09 -20.04
CA SER A 283 -24.44 -14.57 -18.96
C SER A 283 -25.44 -13.52 -19.45
N GLN A 284 -25.02 -12.60 -20.34
CA GLN A 284 -25.92 -11.63 -20.97
C GLN A 284 -27.03 -12.30 -21.79
N GLN A 285 -26.71 -13.32 -22.58
CA GLN A 285 -27.71 -14.08 -23.35
C GLN A 285 -28.78 -14.69 -22.44
N SER A 286 -28.37 -15.39 -21.36
CA SER A 286 -29.33 -15.96 -20.39
C SER A 286 -30.18 -14.91 -19.66
N LEU A 287 -29.66 -13.70 -19.46
CA LEU A 287 -30.37 -12.55 -18.87
C LEU A 287 -31.33 -11.84 -19.85
N GLN A 288 -31.15 -12.04 -21.15
CA GLN A 288 -32.09 -11.57 -22.18
C GLN A 288 -33.21 -12.59 -22.38
N GLU A 289 -32.88 -13.88 -22.48
CA GLU A 289 -33.86 -14.98 -22.59
C GLU A 289 -34.83 -15.01 -21.41
N SER A 290 -34.33 -14.81 -20.18
CA SER A 290 -35.15 -14.78 -18.95
C SER A 290 -35.99 -13.51 -18.76
N LYS A 291 -35.88 -12.51 -19.64
CA LYS A 291 -36.76 -11.32 -19.67
C LYS A 291 -37.86 -11.39 -20.73
N ILE A 292 -37.86 -12.45 -21.54
CA ILE A 292 -38.81 -12.68 -22.64
C ILE A 292 -39.91 -13.69 -22.22
N VAL A 293 -39.78 -14.27 -21.02
CA VAL A 293 -40.73 -15.19 -20.35
C VAL A 293 -41.46 -14.45 -19.23
#